data_AF-A0A951R6J4-F1
#
_entry.id   AF-A0A951R6J4-F1
#
_cell.length_a   1.000
_cell.length_b   1.000
_cell.length_c   1.000
_cell.angle_alpha   90.00
_cell.angle_beta   90.00
_cell.angle_gamma   90.00
#
_symmetry.space_group_name_H-M   'P 1'
#
loop_
_entity.id
_entity.type
_entity.pdbx_description
1 polymer ?
#
loop_
_entity_poly.entity_id
_entity_poly.type
_entity_poly.pdbx_seq_one_letter_code
_entity_poly.pdbx_strand_id
1 'polypeptide(L)'
;MKRNIIHIFLVIIVFLLPSSCFVFEEMPLNVDGNITIALCFVVPSQLDSAQTYPVEGMTVEIYTGDYNIPILSGTTDEAGVVTFEHLPYARYTVEAYALIQVSEFEEAEVVGAKTINLTADSLGMSTVFSDTLIMQQSSKGLKINEIYTCGPPNNIFYFYDQFFELYNGKSETVYLDGMIFLRLGTTPLFADTLSVTYIYQFPGTPLTGREYPVEPGQFVVLAGKAFDHNTIGPIAGKTVDLSKADWEFFNYMEPAAYDNPNVPNLTTNNGRVSQASKVDFLVGLNGDGLALCDGTDYDQSDGIAISTVIDAVEYSANPDKIKEVPFILDASWAGVGLQRYSGQSLERIRPGFDTNNSAVDFVIIPAPTPGYHHGQ
;
A
#
# COMPACT_ATOMS: atom_id res chain seq x y z
N MET A 1 -4.92 -71.96 -42.42
CA MET A 1 -6.22 -71.25 -42.46
C MET A 1 -6.13 -70.10 -41.46
N LYS A 2 -6.36 -68.87 -41.93
CA LYS A 2 -6.11 -67.59 -41.24
C LYS A 2 -6.81 -67.51 -39.87
N ARG A 3 -6.15 -66.91 -38.87
CA ARG A 3 -6.80 -65.98 -37.93
C ARG A 3 -5.79 -65.05 -37.27
N ASN A 4 -5.99 -63.77 -37.54
CA ASN A 4 -5.30 -62.63 -36.97
C ASN A 4 -5.55 -62.56 -35.46
N ILE A 5 -4.51 -62.29 -34.66
CA ILE A 5 -4.67 -61.69 -33.33
C ILE A 5 -3.70 -60.52 -33.24
N ILE A 6 -4.29 -59.34 -33.37
CA ILE A 6 -3.72 -58.02 -33.11
C ILE A 6 -3.21 -58.03 -31.66
N HIS A 7 -1.91 -57.79 -31.45
CA HIS A 7 -1.37 -57.44 -30.13
C HIS A 7 -1.08 -55.94 -30.15
N ILE A 8 -1.92 -55.22 -29.43
CA ILE A 8 -1.81 -53.77 -29.19
C ILE A 8 -0.54 -53.56 -28.36
N PHE A 9 0.47 -52.93 -28.95
CA PHE A 9 1.63 -52.43 -28.23
C PHE A 9 1.19 -51.23 -27.39
N LEU A 10 1.14 -51.40 -26.07
CA LEU A 10 0.93 -50.32 -25.11
C LEU A 10 2.19 -49.44 -25.13
N VAL A 11 2.13 -48.32 -25.88
CA VAL A 11 3.17 -47.28 -25.83
C VAL A 11 3.04 -46.56 -24.49
N ILE A 12 3.95 -46.84 -23.56
CA ILE A 12 4.14 -46.03 -22.36
C ILE A 12 4.77 -44.72 -22.83
N ILE A 13 3.93 -43.70 -23.04
CA ILE A 13 4.37 -42.31 -23.21
C ILE A 13 4.76 -41.83 -21.81
N VAL A 14 6.05 -41.83 -21.52
CA VAL A 14 6.62 -41.06 -20.41
C VAL A 14 6.47 -39.59 -20.80
N PHE A 15 5.43 -38.94 -20.30
CA PHE A 15 5.35 -37.47 -20.28
C PHE A 15 6.46 -36.99 -19.34
N LEU A 16 7.62 -36.67 -19.92
CA LEU A 16 8.57 -35.73 -19.32
C LEU A 16 7.81 -34.41 -19.19
N LEU A 17 7.25 -34.16 -18.01
CA LEU A 17 6.81 -32.82 -17.61
C LEU A 17 8.04 -31.93 -17.75
N PRO A 18 8.06 -30.92 -18.64
CA PRO A 18 9.05 -29.88 -18.50
C PRO A 18 8.75 -29.22 -17.16
N SER A 19 9.67 -29.42 -16.21
CA SER A 19 9.85 -28.54 -15.08
C SER A 19 9.80 -27.12 -15.61
N SER A 20 8.70 -26.42 -15.34
CA SER A 20 8.64 -24.97 -15.45
C SER A 20 9.52 -24.39 -14.34
N CYS A 21 10.84 -24.57 -14.50
CA CYS A 21 11.77 -23.59 -13.99
C CYS A 21 11.34 -22.28 -14.64
N PHE A 22 10.96 -21.32 -13.82
CA PHE A 22 10.91 -19.92 -14.22
C PHE A 22 12.26 -19.62 -14.86
N VAL A 23 12.30 -19.58 -16.19
CA VAL A 23 13.46 -19.15 -16.94
C VAL A 23 13.46 -17.64 -16.79
N PHE A 24 14.03 -17.17 -15.68
CA PHE A 24 14.65 -15.85 -15.71
C PHE A 24 15.76 -15.94 -16.75
N GLU A 25 15.74 -15.07 -17.75
CA GLU A 25 16.83 -15.02 -18.73
C GLU A 25 18.14 -14.77 -17.97
N GLU A 26 19.11 -15.67 -18.12
CA GLU A 26 20.46 -15.43 -17.64
C GLU A 26 20.98 -14.13 -18.28
N MET A 27 21.83 -13.39 -17.57
CA MET A 27 22.41 -12.14 -18.05
C MET A 27 22.91 -12.34 -19.50
N PRO A 28 22.46 -11.50 -20.47
CA PRO A 28 22.92 -11.62 -21.84
C PRO A 28 24.45 -11.58 -21.90
N LEU A 29 25.06 -12.62 -22.49
CA LEU A 29 26.51 -12.69 -22.68
C LEU A 29 27.05 -11.62 -23.67
N ASN A 30 26.15 -10.94 -24.37
CA ASN A 30 26.43 -9.74 -25.15
C ASN A 30 25.87 -8.53 -24.41
N VAL A 31 26.66 -7.46 -24.29
CA VAL A 31 26.35 -6.25 -23.52
C VAL A 31 25.04 -5.61 -24.02
N ASP A 32 23.94 -5.84 -23.31
CA ASP A 32 22.63 -5.24 -23.59
C ASP A 32 22.54 -3.84 -22.97
N GLY A 33 23.45 -2.95 -23.40
CA GLY A 33 23.62 -1.61 -22.82
C GLY A 33 24.78 -1.51 -21.82
N ASN A 34 25.39 -0.32 -21.76
CA ASN A 34 26.43 0.05 -20.80
C ASN A 34 26.14 1.46 -20.30
N ILE A 35 25.11 1.56 -19.47
CA ILE A 35 24.51 2.83 -19.06
C ILE A 35 25.04 3.24 -17.68
N THR A 36 25.21 4.54 -17.51
CA THR A 36 25.46 5.19 -16.24
C THR A 36 24.21 5.97 -15.84
N ILE A 37 23.69 5.70 -14.64
CA ILE A 37 22.61 6.49 -14.03
C ILE A 37 23.24 7.37 -12.95
N ALA A 38 23.07 8.69 -13.05
CA ALA A 38 23.48 9.65 -12.03
C ALA A 38 22.25 10.37 -11.48
N LEU A 39 21.95 10.18 -10.19
CA LEU A 39 20.76 10.75 -9.55
C LEU A 39 21.18 11.73 -8.47
N CYS A 40 20.65 12.94 -8.55
CA CYS A 40 20.76 13.95 -7.50
C CYS A 40 19.51 13.92 -6.63
N PHE A 41 19.67 13.88 -5.31
CA PHE A 41 18.57 13.85 -4.37
C PHE A 41 18.57 15.09 -3.51
N VAL A 42 17.42 15.75 -3.45
CA VAL A 42 17.27 17.04 -2.79
C VAL A 42 16.01 17.09 -1.95
N VAL A 43 16.02 17.86 -0.87
CA VAL A 43 14.85 18.15 -0.04
C VAL A 43 14.45 19.63 -0.19
N PRO A 44 13.15 19.96 -0.24
CA PRO A 44 12.70 21.35 -0.27
C PRO A 44 12.98 22.07 1.05
N SER A 45 13.26 23.36 0.99
CA SER A 45 13.39 24.22 2.17
C SER A 45 12.05 24.39 2.87
N GLN A 46 12.05 24.33 4.21
CA GLN A 46 10.87 24.60 5.03
C GLN A 46 10.36 26.05 4.91
N LEU A 47 11.22 26.98 4.49
CA LEU A 47 10.89 28.41 4.37
C LEU A 47 10.47 28.82 2.95
N ASP A 48 10.89 28.06 1.94
CA ASP A 48 10.60 28.33 0.52
C ASP A 48 10.69 27.03 -0.28
N SER A 49 9.54 26.45 -0.62
CA SER A 49 9.45 25.19 -1.35
C SER A 49 10.10 25.23 -2.75
N ALA A 50 10.44 26.41 -3.28
CA ALA A 50 11.17 26.54 -4.55
C ALA A 50 12.69 26.34 -4.40
N GLN A 51 13.22 26.46 -3.18
CA GLN A 51 14.63 26.22 -2.88
C GLN A 51 14.80 24.78 -2.39
N THR A 52 15.83 24.09 -2.89
CA THR A 52 16.15 22.72 -2.49
C THR A 52 17.59 22.59 -2.00
N TYR A 53 17.83 21.59 -1.16
CA TYR A 53 19.15 21.28 -0.60
C TYR A 53 19.52 19.83 -0.87
N PRO A 54 20.77 19.52 -1.24
CA PRO A 54 21.22 18.16 -1.46
C PRO A 54 21.19 17.34 -0.16
N VAL A 55 20.87 16.06 -0.27
CA VAL A 55 20.91 15.12 0.85
C VAL A 55 22.19 14.29 0.75
N GLU A 56 23.19 14.61 1.56
CA GLU A 56 24.43 13.84 1.69
C GLU A 56 24.23 12.57 2.52
N GLY A 57 24.96 11.49 2.20
CA GLY A 57 25.00 10.29 3.04
C GLY A 57 23.75 9.41 2.95
N MET A 58 22.88 9.67 1.98
CA MET A 58 21.64 8.95 1.78
C MET A 58 21.89 7.63 1.08
N THR A 59 21.31 6.55 1.59
CA THR A 59 21.36 5.23 0.93
C THR A 59 20.38 5.21 -0.23
N VAL A 60 20.85 4.77 -1.38
CA VAL A 60 20.05 4.61 -2.61
C VAL A 60 20.20 3.19 -3.10
N GLU A 61 19.08 2.53 -3.33
CA GLU A 61 19.00 1.21 -3.93
C GLU A 61 18.35 1.30 -5.31
N ILE A 62 18.85 0.49 -6.24
CA ILE A 62 18.29 0.37 -7.58
C ILE A 62 18.22 -1.09 -7.98
N TYR A 63 17.09 -1.48 -8.56
CA TYR A 63 16.84 -2.85 -9.01
C TYR A 63 15.94 -2.87 -10.24
N THR A 64 15.91 -3.99 -10.94
CA THR A 64 15.05 -4.22 -12.10
C THR A 64 14.38 -5.58 -12.00
N GLY A 65 13.13 -5.66 -12.47
CA GLY A 65 12.44 -6.94 -12.64
C GLY A 65 12.72 -7.61 -13.99
N ASP A 66 13.41 -6.93 -14.91
CA ASP A 66 13.62 -7.41 -16.28
C ASP A 66 14.75 -8.45 -16.35
N TYR A 67 15.73 -8.35 -15.44
CA TYR A 67 16.87 -9.27 -15.36
C TYR A 67 17.07 -9.77 -13.93
N ASN A 68 17.64 -10.97 -13.79
CA ASN A 68 18.03 -11.51 -12.50
C ASN A 68 19.38 -10.94 -12.03
N ILE A 69 19.43 -9.62 -11.79
CA ILE A 69 20.59 -8.93 -11.23
C ILE A 69 20.35 -8.59 -9.75
N PRO A 70 21.39 -8.60 -8.90
CA PRO A 70 21.23 -8.19 -7.50
C PRO A 70 20.85 -6.72 -7.40
N ILE A 71 20.17 -6.36 -6.31
CA ILE A 71 19.94 -4.97 -5.94
C ILE A 71 21.31 -4.28 -5.81
N LEU A 72 21.47 -3.15 -6.48
CA LEU A 72 22.66 -2.32 -6.37
C LEU A 72 22.38 -1.22 -5.35
N SER A 73 23.37 -0.93 -4.50
CA SER A 73 23.25 0.10 -3.47
C SER A 73 24.42 1.08 -3.55
N GLY A 74 24.14 2.35 -3.28
CA GLY A 74 25.11 3.44 -3.25
C GLY A 74 24.75 4.48 -2.19
N THR A 75 25.65 5.42 -1.98
CA THR A 75 25.46 6.52 -1.02
C THR A 75 25.70 7.84 -1.73
N THR A 76 24.85 8.84 -1.47
CA THR A 76 25.02 10.17 -2.04
C THR A 76 26.22 10.91 -1.46
N ASP A 77 26.89 11.68 -2.31
CA ASP A 77 27.97 12.59 -1.93
C ASP A 77 27.45 13.92 -1.34
N GLU A 78 28.36 14.85 -1.03
CA GLU A 78 28.05 16.20 -0.51
C GLU A 78 27.13 17.02 -1.45
N ALA A 79 27.11 16.69 -2.75
CA ALA A 79 26.23 17.31 -3.74
C ALA A 79 24.88 16.58 -3.88
N GLY A 80 24.63 15.57 -3.05
CA GLY A 80 23.42 14.75 -3.09
C GLY A 80 23.39 13.75 -4.25
N VAL A 81 24.53 13.48 -4.89
CA VAL A 81 24.61 12.68 -6.11
C VAL A 81 25.07 11.26 -5.81
N VAL A 82 24.41 10.27 -6.41
CA VAL A 82 24.87 8.87 -6.49
C VAL A 82 24.95 8.45 -7.95
N THR A 83 25.93 7.60 -8.29
CA THR A 83 26.12 7.10 -9.65
C THR A 83 26.17 5.57 -9.67
N PHE A 84 25.43 4.95 -10.60
CA PHE A 84 25.46 3.52 -10.89
C PHE A 84 25.91 3.32 -12.33
N GLU A 85 26.96 2.53 -12.54
CA GLU A 85 27.59 2.32 -13.85
C GLU A 85 27.38 0.88 -14.34
N HIS A 86 27.66 0.64 -15.62
CA HIS A 86 27.63 -0.68 -16.25
C HIS A 86 26.26 -1.36 -16.23
N LEU A 87 25.20 -0.55 -16.34
CA LEU A 87 23.82 -1.02 -16.30
C LEU A 87 23.31 -1.43 -17.70
N PRO A 88 22.61 -2.56 -17.83
CA PRO A 88 21.88 -2.90 -19.05
C PRO A 88 20.67 -1.98 -19.27
N TYR A 89 20.14 -1.96 -20.49
CA TYR A 89 18.85 -1.37 -20.81
C TYR A 89 17.75 -2.11 -20.06
N ALA A 90 17.06 -1.45 -19.13
CA ALA A 90 15.97 -2.04 -18.38
C ALA A 90 15.04 -0.96 -17.84
N ARG A 91 13.91 -1.40 -17.28
CA ARG A 91 13.13 -0.60 -16.36
C ARG A 91 13.69 -0.78 -14.94
N TYR A 92 14.19 0.31 -14.37
CA TYR A 92 14.72 0.32 -13.01
C TYR A 92 13.74 0.97 -12.05
N THR A 93 13.63 0.40 -10.85
CA THR A 93 13.06 1.05 -9.68
C THR A 93 14.21 1.54 -8.81
N VAL A 94 14.15 2.82 -8.46
CA VAL A 94 15.05 3.48 -7.52
C VAL A 94 14.28 3.73 -6.24
N GLU A 95 14.89 3.38 -5.12
CA GLU A 95 14.42 3.69 -3.77
C GLU A 95 15.55 4.34 -2.98
N ALA A 96 15.23 5.41 -2.27
CA ALA A 96 16.21 6.18 -1.52
C ALA A 96 15.69 6.53 -0.14
N TYR A 97 16.58 6.53 0.85
CA TYR A 97 16.25 6.77 2.26
C TYR A 97 17.35 7.55 2.98
N ALA A 98 16.95 8.57 3.74
CA ALA A 98 17.80 9.24 4.72
C ALA A 98 17.00 9.72 5.94
N LEU A 99 17.70 9.87 7.06
CA LEU A 99 17.28 10.72 8.17
C LEU A 99 17.97 12.07 8.00
N ILE A 100 17.20 13.15 7.93
CA ILE A 100 17.71 14.52 7.86
C ILE A 100 17.40 15.27 9.15
N GLN A 101 18.30 16.15 9.57
CA GLN A 101 18.03 17.11 10.63
C GLN A 101 17.24 18.28 10.05
N VAL A 102 15.98 18.43 10.46
CA VAL A 102 15.12 19.56 10.05
C VAL A 102 15.26 20.73 11.02
N SER A 103 15.51 20.44 12.30
CA SER A 103 15.86 21.44 13.32
C SER A 103 16.79 20.84 14.38
N GLU A 104 17.25 21.65 15.34
CA GLU A 104 18.10 21.20 16.47
C GLU A 104 17.47 20.06 17.29
N PHE A 105 16.15 19.91 17.24
CA PHE A 105 15.40 18.94 18.05
C PHE A 105 14.59 17.95 17.22
N GLU A 106 14.68 18.03 15.89
CA GLU A 106 13.79 17.28 15.00
C GLU A 106 14.55 16.68 13.82
N GLU A 107 14.58 15.36 13.81
CA GLU A 107 14.92 14.55 12.64
C GLU A 107 13.66 14.21 11.88
N ALA A 108 13.75 14.30 10.56
CA ALA A 108 12.74 13.78 9.67
C ALA A 108 13.31 12.71 8.76
N GLU A 109 12.48 11.71 8.52
CA GLU A 109 12.75 10.69 7.55
C GLU A 109 12.37 11.21 6.16
N VAL A 110 13.23 11.00 5.18
CA VAL A 110 12.97 11.38 3.80
C VAL A 110 13.14 10.18 2.89
N VAL A 111 12.24 10.04 1.92
CA VAL A 111 12.39 9.03 0.86
C VAL A 111 12.20 9.60 -0.52
N GLY A 112 12.77 8.92 -1.49
CA GLY A 112 12.52 9.14 -2.90
C GLY A 112 12.36 7.80 -3.58
N ALA A 113 11.26 7.61 -4.29
CA ALA A 113 11.10 6.47 -5.18
C ALA A 113 10.88 6.97 -6.60
N LYS A 114 11.48 6.29 -7.58
CA LYS A 114 11.30 6.62 -9.00
C LYS A 114 11.47 5.39 -9.86
N THR A 115 10.61 5.27 -10.86
CA THR A 115 10.83 4.32 -11.94
C THR A 115 11.50 5.01 -13.12
N ILE A 116 12.59 4.44 -13.61
CA ILE A 116 13.37 4.94 -14.75
C ILE A 116 13.31 3.89 -15.86
N ASN A 117 12.74 4.26 -17.01
CA ASN A 117 12.71 3.40 -18.18
C ASN A 117 13.91 3.71 -19.07
N LEU A 118 14.88 2.80 -19.15
CA LEU A 118 16.07 2.93 -19.97
C LEU A 118 16.05 1.90 -21.10
N THR A 119 15.50 2.30 -22.23
CA THR A 119 15.56 1.55 -23.49
C THR A 119 16.46 2.26 -24.51
N ALA A 120 16.91 1.54 -25.54
CA ALA A 120 17.66 2.15 -26.66
C ALA A 120 16.91 3.33 -27.28
N ASP A 121 15.58 3.24 -27.37
CA ASP A 121 14.73 4.32 -27.88
C ASP A 121 14.66 5.53 -26.93
N SER A 122 14.70 5.31 -25.61
CA SER A 122 14.62 6.38 -24.60
C SER A 122 15.91 7.19 -24.46
N LEU A 123 17.07 6.56 -24.66
CA LEU A 123 18.39 7.18 -24.48
C LEU A 123 19.05 7.62 -25.79
N GLY A 124 18.59 7.09 -26.92
CA GLY A 124 19.24 7.28 -28.21
C GLY A 124 20.69 6.80 -28.19
N MET A 125 21.64 7.71 -28.45
CA MET A 125 23.09 7.44 -28.39
C MET A 125 23.73 7.72 -27.01
N SER A 126 22.98 8.24 -26.04
CA SER A 126 23.54 8.55 -24.72
C SER A 126 23.76 7.28 -23.91
N THR A 127 24.90 7.20 -23.23
CA THR A 127 25.18 6.17 -22.21
C THR A 127 25.01 6.71 -20.79
N VAL A 128 24.55 7.96 -20.63
CA VAL A 128 24.35 8.58 -19.32
C VAL A 128 22.91 9.08 -19.22
N PHE A 129 22.23 8.66 -18.15
CA PHE A 129 20.97 9.20 -17.70
C PHE A 129 21.20 10.02 -16.43
N SER A 130 20.61 11.22 -16.34
CA SER A 130 20.73 12.05 -15.15
C SER A 130 19.40 12.67 -14.77
N ASP A 131 19.13 12.74 -13.47
CA ASP A 131 17.87 13.24 -12.96
C ASP A 131 18.02 13.82 -11.55
N THR A 132 17.07 14.65 -11.14
CA THR A 132 16.97 15.18 -9.78
C THR A 132 15.67 14.73 -9.14
N LEU A 133 15.78 14.05 -8.01
CA LEU A 133 14.66 13.52 -7.25
C LEU A 133 14.45 14.40 -6.02
N ILE A 134 13.24 14.97 -5.93
CA ILE A 134 12.82 15.72 -4.75
C ILE A 134 12.26 14.73 -3.75
N MET A 135 12.99 14.59 -2.65
CA MET A 135 12.68 13.72 -1.54
C MET A 135 11.43 14.23 -0.81
N GLN A 136 10.56 13.30 -0.43
CA GLN A 136 9.39 13.60 0.37
C GLN A 136 9.68 13.31 1.84
N GLN A 137 9.25 14.23 2.69
CA GLN A 137 9.41 14.11 4.14
C GLN A 137 8.28 13.26 4.72
N SER A 138 8.63 12.28 5.55
CA SER A 138 7.64 11.45 6.20
C SER A 138 7.07 12.11 7.45
N SER A 139 5.75 12.03 7.61
CA SER A 139 5.06 12.51 8.81
C SER A 139 4.81 11.37 9.80
N LYS A 140 5.22 11.56 11.07
CA LYS A 140 4.93 10.60 12.14
C LYS A 140 3.49 10.77 12.61
N GLY A 141 2.75 9.67 12.73
CA GLY A 141 1.36 9.69 13.17
C GLY A 141 0.75 8.31 13.26
N LEU A 142 -0.54 8.27 13.62
CA LEU A 142 -1.37 7.10 13.38
C LEU A 142 -1.64 7.03 11.87
N LYS A 143 -1.31 5.92 11.22
CA LYS A 143 -1.41 5.77 9.76
C LYS A 143 -2.13 4.49 9.39
N ILE A 144 -2.80 4.49 8.24
CA ILE A 144 -3.30 3.29 7.55
C ILE A 144 -2.07 2.54 7.03
N ASN A 145 -1.74 1.42 7.65
CA ASN A 145 -0.52 0.67 7.40
C ASN A 145 -0.70 -0.43 6.34
N GLU A 146 -1.78 -1.20 6.44
CA GLU A 146 -2.08 -2.28 5.50
C GLU A 146 -3.52 -2.18 5.01
N ILE A 147 -3.73 -2.52 3.74
CA ILE A 147 -5.00 -2.51 3.04
C ILE A 147 -5.12 -3.83 2.26
N TYR A 148 -5.82 -4.80 2.84
CA TYR A 148 -6.14 -6.05 2.18
C TYR A 148 -7.56 -6.01 1.63
N THR A 149 -7.68 -5.82 0.30
CA THR A 149 -8.99 -5.67 -0.35
C THR A 149 -9.30 -6.71 -1.42
N CYS A 150 -8.30 -7.37 -1.99
CA CYS A 150 -8.48 -8.07 -3.26
C CYS A 150 -9.11 -9.46 -3.11
N GLY A 151 -9.18 -9.99 -1.89
CA GLY A 151 -9.65 -11.34 -1.58
C GLY A 151 -8.64 -12.43 -1.95
N PRO A 152 -8.87 -13.68 -1.50
CA PRO A 152 -7.90 -14.75 -1.60
C PRO A 152 -7.99 -15.45 -2.98
N PRO A 153 -7.01 -16.28 -3.38
CA PRO A 153 -7.14 -17.13 -4.57
C PRO A 153 -8.36 -18.04 -4.52
N ASN A 154 -9.39 -17.70 -5.28
CA ASN A 154 -10.68 -18.39 -5.24
C ASN A 154 -11.45 -18.37 -6.57
N ASN A 155 -12.42 -19.28 -6.68
CA ASN A 155 -13.33 -19.41 -7.83
C ASN A 155 -14.81 -19.20 -7.44
N ILE A 156 -15.05 -18.62 -6.26
CA ILE A 156 -16.39 -18.38 -5.69
C ILE A 156 -16.70 -16.88 -5.52
N PHE A 157 -15.80 -16.01 -6.00
CA PHE A 157 -15.86 -14.56 -5.85
C PHE A 157 -15.94 -14.11 -4.39
N TYR A 158 -15.17 -14.77 -3.51
CA TYR A 158 -15.10 -14.39 -2.10
C TYR A 158 -14.15 -13.22 -1.88
N PHE A 159 -14.60 -12.24 -1.10
CA PHE A 159 -13.84 -11.05 -0.72
C PHE A 159 -14.31 -10.50 0.63
N TYR A 160 -14.91 -11.31 1.50
CA TYR A 160 -15.38 -10.83 2.81
C TYR A 160 -14.28 -10.86 3.89
N ASP A 161 -13.08 -11.27 3.51
CA ASP A 161 -11.87 -11.31 4.33
C ASP A 161 -11.08 -10.00 4.28
N GLN A 162 -11.69 -8.91 3.80
CA GLN A 162 -11.05 -7.59 3.77
C GLN A 162 -10.70 -7.11 5.18
N PHE A 163 -9.55 -6.46 5.32
CA PHE A 163 -9.21 -5.70 6.52
C PHE A 163 -8.36 -4.49 6.16
N PHE A 164 -8.27 -3.60 7.13
CA PHE A 164 -7.35 -2.47 7.14
C PHE A 164 -6.58 -2.53 8.44
N GLU A 165 -5.37 -2.00 8.44
CA GLU A 165 -4.56 -1.94 9.63
C GLU A 165 -4.14 -0.51 9.90
N LEU A 166 -4.19 -0.09 11.16
CA LEU A 166 -3.58 1.15 11.60
C LEU A 166 -2.26 0.88 12.31
N TYR A 167 -1.33 1.81 12.25
CA TYR A 167 -0.08 1.75 13.01
C TYR A 167 0.21 3.07 13.70
N ASN A 168 0.55 3.02 14.98
CA ASN A 168 0.98 4.21 15.71
C ASN A 168 2.49 4.45 15.56
N GLY A 169 2.87 5.32 14.62
CA GLY A 169 4.25 5.75 14.40
C GLY A 169 4.75 6.87 15.33
N LYS A 170 3.92 7.33 16.27
CA LYS A 170 4.35 8.33 17.26
C LYS A 170 5.16 7.69 18.39
N SER A 171 5.93 8.50 19.09
CA SER A 171 6.59 8.14 20.36
C SER A 171 5.65 8.23 21.58
N GLU A 172 4.39 8.60 21.38
CA GLU A 172 3.37 8.73 22.42
C GLU A 172 2.15 7.84 22.11
N THR A 173 1.42 7.46 23.16
CA THR A 173 0.13 6.76 23.04
C THR A 173 -0.89 7.65 22.34
N VAL A 174 -1.58 7.11 21.33
CA VAL A 174 -2.73 7.75 20.67
C VAL A 174 -4.03 7.08 21.11
N TYR A 175 -5.16 7.76 20.95
CA TYR A 175 -6.46 7.24 21.40
C TYR A 175 -7.45 7.26 20.24
N LEU A 176 -8.07 6.11 19.96
CA LEU A 176 -9.00 5.94 18.83
C LEU A 176 -10.40 6.53 19.09
N ASP A 177 -10.67 6.94 20.33
CA ASP A 177 -11.96 7.42 20.80
C ASP A 177 -12.62 8.42 19.83
N GLY A 178 -13.77 8.03 19.28
CA GLY A 178 -14.59 8.88 18.42
C GLY A 178 -14.05 9.16 17.02
N MET A 179 -12.85 8.66 16.66
CA MET A 179 -12.30 8.77 15.31
C MET A 179 -13.23 8.12 14.28
N ILE A 180 -13.12 8.54 13.03
CA ILE A 180 -13.93 8.01 11.92
C ILE A 180 -13.05 7.44 10.82
N PHE A 181 -13.47 6.30 10.29
CA PHE A 181 -12.86 5.65 9.15
C PHE A 181 -13.80 5.71 7.96
N LEU A 182 -13.26 6.17 6.83
CA LEU A 182 -14.05 6.58 5.67
C LEU A 182 -13.68 5.74 4.46
N ARG A 183 -14.70 5.37 3.70
CA ARG A 183 -14.56 5.14 2.26
C ARG A 183 -14.97 6.42 1.55
N LEU A 184 -14.06 6.98 0.79
CA LEU A 184 -14.25 8.25 0.09
C LEU A 184 -15.11 8.06 -1.16
N GLY A 185 -15.77 9.13 -1.57
CA GLY A 185 -16.30 9.30 -2.91
C GLY A 185 -15.37 10.17 -3.74
N THR A 186 -15.71 10.38 -5.01
CA THR A 186 -14.94 11.29 -5.87
C THR A 186 -14.99 12.72 -5.31
N THR A 187 -13.82 13.26 -4.99
CA THR A 187 -13.66 14.61 -4.42
C THR A 187 -12.90 15.50 -5.39
N PRO A 188 -13.30 16.76 -5.60
CA PRO A 188 -12.50 17.70 -6.39
C PRO A 188 -11.11 17.87 -5.77
N LEU A 189 -10.06 17.87 -6.61
CA LEU A 189 -8.66 17.77 -6.15
C LEU A 189 -8.13 18.94 -5.31
N PHE A 190 -8.88 20.05 -5.28
CA PHE A 190 -8.59 21.27 -4.53
C PHE A 190 -9.76 21.68 -3.62
N ALA A 191 -10.65 20.73 -3.28
CA ALA A 191 -11.70 20.97 -2.29
C ALA A 191 -11.11 21.02 -0.89
N ASP A 192 -11.80 21.70 0.04
CA ASP A 192 -11.47 21.72 1.46
C ASP A 192 -12.24 20.66 2.27
N THR A 193 -13.17 19.95 1.63
CA THR A 193 -13.97 18.86 2.21
C THR A 193 -13.92 17.61 1.33
N LEU A 194 -14.13 16.45 1.95
CA LEU A 194 -14.14 15.14 1.34
C LEU A 194 -15.57 14.67 1.07
N SER A 195 -15.81 14.18 -0.16
CA SER A 195 -16.99 13.38 -0.46
C SER A 195 -16.87 12.02 0.24
N VAL A 196 -17.92 11.58 0.93
CA VAL A 196 -17.93 10.30 1.66
C VAL A 196 -18.93 9.33 1.06
N THR A 197 -18.47 8.11 0.81
CA THR A 197 -19.33 6.99 0.42
C THR A 197 -19.83 6.27 1.67
N TYR A 198 -18.91 5.83 2.55
CA TYR A 198 -19.20 5.13 3.81
C TYR A 198 -18.45 5.78 4.98
N ILE A 199 -19.12 5.89 6.13
CA ILE A 199 -18.55 6.40 7.38
C ILE A 199 -18.80 5.39 8.50
N TYR A 200 -17.75 5.09 9.25
CA TYR A 200 -17.82 4.27 10.46
C TYR A 200 -17.02 4.94 11.55
N GLN A 201 -17.52 4.84 12.78
CA GLN A 201 -16.95 5.55 13.91
C GLN A 201 -16.54 4.59 15.02
N PHE A 202 -15.35 4.82 15.58
CA PHE A 202 -14.93 4.24 16.84
C PHE A 202 -15.79 4.79 18.00
N PRO A 203 -16.14 3.98 19.00
CA PRO A 203 -16.80 4.46 20.21
C PRO A 203 -15.96 5.53 20.94
N GLY A 204 -16.59 6.27 21.85
CA GLY A 204 -15.91 7.29 22.65
C GLY A 204 -16.06 8.73 22.11
N THR A 205 -15.30 9.64 22.71
CA THR A 205 -15.36 11.08 22.42
C THR A 205 -14.09 11.56 21.71
N PRO A 206 -14.19 12.21 20.53
CA PRO A 206 -13.05 12.72 19.77
C PRO A 206 -12.12 13.57 20.61
N LEU A 207 -10.81 13.43 20.38
CA LEU A 207 -9.69 14.19 20.97
C LEU A 207 -9.53 14.10 22.49
N THR A 208 -10.60 13.82 23.24
CA THR A 208 -10.66 13.92 24.70
C THR A 208 -10.93 12.58 25.38
N GLY A 209 -11.53 11.62 24.68
CA GLY A 209 -11.68 10.23 25.13
C GLY A 209 -10.32 9.55 25.30
N ARG A 210 -10.25 8.60 26.22
CA ARG A 210 -9.02 7.89 26.61
C ARG A 210 -9.25 6.39 26.84
N GLU A 211 -10.34 5.86 26.28
CA GLU A 211 -10.78 4.48 26.53
C GLU A 211 -10.05 3.48 25.63
N TYR A 212 -9.60 3.91 24.44
CA TYR A 212 -9.02 3.05 23.42
C TYR A 212 -7.58 3.47 23.06
N PRO A 213 -6.60 3.21 23.94
CA PRO A 213 -5.19 3.54 23.68
C PRO A 213 -4.56 2.65 22.62
N VAL A 214 -3.64 3.23 21.85
CA VAL A 214 -2.73 2.53 20.93
C VAL A 214 -1.33 3.00 21.26
N GLU A 215 -0.50 2.08 21.75
CA GLU A 215 0.86 2.39 22.18
C GLU A 215 1.80 2.65 20.98
N PRO A 216 2.92 3.37 21.18
CA PRO A 216 3.96 3.50 20.16
C PRO A 216 4.37 2.15 19.56
N GLY A 217 4.36 2.04 18.23
CA GLY A 217 4.74 0.83 17.51
C GLY A 217 3.67 -0.26 17.44
N GLN A 218 2.45 0.01 17.93
CA GLN A 218 1.36 -0.96 17.90
C GLN A 218 0.58 -0.92 16.58
N PHE A 219 0.25 -2.10 16.06
CA PHE A 219 -0.70 -2.30 14.97
C PHE A 219 -2.12 -2.50 15.51
N VAL A 220 -3.13 -2.06 14.75
CA VAL A 220 -4.55 -2.21 15.07
C VAL A 220 -5.30 -2.71 13.85
N VAL A 221 -5.80 -3.94 13.90
CA VAL A 221 -6.49 -4.60 12.78
C VAL A 221 -7.98 -4.27 12.81
N LEU A 222 -8.48 -3.70 11.72
CA LEU A 222 -9.88 -3.36 11.46
C LEU A 222 -10.46 -4.34 10.43
N ALA A 223 -11.14 -5.38 10.90
CA ALA A 223 -11.71 -6.40 10.03
C ALA A 223 -13.02 -5.94 9.37
N GLY A 224 -13.17 -6.19 8.07
CA GLY A 224 -14.46 -6.06 7.38
C GLY A 224 -15.53 -6.98 7.99
N LYS A 225 -15.12 -8.19 8.40
CA LYS A 225 -15.88 -9.11 9.27
C LYS A 225 -14.89 -9.84 10.18
N ALA A 226 -15.07 -9.81 11.50
CA ALA A 226 -14.17 -10.51 12.41
C ALA A 226 -14.46 -12.02 12.47
N PHE A 227 -14.01 -12.76 11.46
CA PHE A 227 -14.29 -14.18 11.30
C PHE A 227 -13.04 -14.98 10.92
N ASP A 228 -12.99 -16.27 11.28
CA ASP A 228 -11.96 -17.17 10.76
C ASP A 228 -12.33 -17.59 9.33
N HIS A 229 -11.89 -16.79 8.35
CA HIS A 229 -12.20 -17.03 6.94
C HIS A 229 -11.57 -18.33 6.41
N ASN A 230 -10.57 -18.90 7.09
CA ASN A 230 -9.99 -20.19 6.70
C ASN A 230 -10.96 -21.37 6.87
N THR A 231 -12.07 -21.17 7.59
CA THR A 231 -13.14 -22.17 7.70
C THR A 231 -14.01 -22.27 6.44
N ILE A 232 -13.90 -21.33 5.50
CA ILE A 232 -14.65 -21.34 4.24
C ILE A 232 -14.00 -22.33 3.26
N GLY A 233 -14.66 -23.48 3.07
CA GLY A 233 -14.11 -24.65 2.36
C GLY A 233 -13.32 -24.36 1.07
N PRO A 234 -13.88 -23.67 0.05
CA PRO A 234 -13.18 -23.43 -1.22
C PRO A 234 -11.89 -22.57 -1.13
N ILE A 235 -11.72 -21.83 -0.03
CA ILE A 235 -10.61 -20.89 0.19
C ILE A 235 -9.78 -21.21 1.45
N ALA A 236 -10.07 -22.33 2.11
CA ALA A 236 -9.38 -22.74 3.33
C ALA A 236 -7.86 -22.79 3.11
N GLY A 237 -7.11 -22.14 4.01
CA GLY A 237 -5.65 -22.05 3.96
C GLY A 237 -5.09 -21.07 2.92
N LYS A 238 -5.94 -20.26 2.29
CA LYS A 238 -5.55 -19.24 1.29
C LYS A 238 -5.93 -17.82 1.69
N THR A 239 -6.44 -17.66 2.91
CA THR A 239 -7.04 -16.42 3.42
C THR A 239 -6.60 -16.21 4.88
N VAL A 240 -7.08 -15.14 5.50
CA VAL A 240 -6.72 -14.69 6.84
C VAL A 240 -7.70 -15.19 7.90
N ASP A 241 -7.23 -15.34 9.13
CA ASP A 241 -8.08 -15.47 10.31
C ASP A 241 -8.22 -14.09 10.96
N LEU A 242 -9.41 -13.48 10.86
CA LEU A 242 -9.74 -12.18 11.45
C LEU A 242 -10.60 -12.32 12.71
N SER A 243 -10.80 -13.53 13.23
CA SER A 243 -11.64 -13.77 14.43
C SER A 243 -11.11 -13.10 15.71
N LYS A 244 -9.87 -12.62 15.67
CA LYS A 244 -9.17 -11.92 16.76
C LYS A 244 -8.69 -10.53 16.36
N ALA A 245 -9.27 -9.94 15.31
CA ALA A 245 -9.01 -8.54 14.97
C ALA A 245 -9.29 -7.63 16.16
N ASP A 246 -8.61 -6.49 16.23
CA ASP A 246 -8.81 -5.52 17.30
C ASP A 246 -10.18 -4.86 17.22
N TRP A 247 -10.70 -4.71 15.99
CA TRP A 247 -12.00 -4.16 15.71
C TRP A 247 -12.66 -4.80 14.48
N GLU A 248 -13.97 -4.65 14.37
CA GLU A 248 -14.70 -4.93 13.13
C GLU A 248 -15.65 -3.81 12.70
N PHE A 249 -15.89 -3.70 11.40
CA PHE A 249 -16.92 -2.82 10.85
C PHE A 249 -18.28 -3.50 10.96
N PHE A 250 -19.19 -2.92 11.74
CA PHE A 250 -20.51 -3.49 11.96
C PHE A 250 -21.64 -2.54 11.58
N ASN A 251 -22.50 -2.98 10.66
CA ASN A 251 -23.68 -2.24 10.26
C ASN A 251 -24.94 -2.77 10.96
N TYR A 252 -25.43 -2.05 11.97
CA TYR A 252 -26.69 -2.38 12.66
C TYR A 252 -27.93 -2.44 11.75
N MET A 253 -27.85 -1.91 10.53
CA MET A 253 -28.94 -1.94 9.55
C MET A 253 -28.85 -3.11 8.57
N GLU A 254 -27.75 -3.89 8.57
CA GLU A 254 -27.62 -5.09 7.75
C GLU A 254 -28.48 -6.23 8.34
N PRO A 255 -29.44 -6.79 7.56
CA PRO A 255 -30.23 -7.92 8.03
C PRO A 255 -29.38 -9.19 8.21
N ALA A 256 -29.44 -9.78 9.40
CA ALA A 256 -28.68 -11.00 9.74
C ALA A 256 -27.16 -10.84 9.62
N ALA A 257 -26.65 -9.62 9.89
CA ALA A 257 -25.24 -9.36 10.04
C ALA A 257 -24.60 -10.34 11.02
N TYR A 258 -23.43 -10.85 10.64
CA TYR A 258 -22.59 -11.61 11.55
C TYR A 258 -21.84 -10.62 12.44
N ASP A 259 -21.92 -10.82 13.76
CA ASP A 259 -21.28 -10.00 14.79
C ASP A 259 -20.42 -10.93 15.64
N ASN A 260 -19.13 -10.67 15.76
CA ASN A 260 -18.26 -11.41 16.65
C ASN A 260 -18.27 -10.74 18.03
N PRO A 261 -18.92 -11.33 19.05
CA PRO A 261 -19.12 -10.68 20.34
C PRO A 261 -17.82 -10.41 21.12
N ASN A 262 -16.69 -10.96 20.68
CA ASN A 262 -15.38 -10.75 21.29
C ASN A 262 -14.57 -9.64 20.62
N VAL A 263 -15.03 -9.10 19.49
CA VAL A 263 -14.38 -8.02 18.76
C VAL A 263 -15.25 -6.78 18.86
N PRO A 264 -14.72 -5.64 19.33
CA PRO A 264 -15.50 -4.41 19.43
C PRO A 264 -15.78 -3.81 18.04
N ASN A 265 -16.88 -3.05 17.97
CA ASN A 265 -17.43 -2.59 16.70
C ASN A 265 -17.09 -1.11 16.42
N LEU A 266 -16.56 -0.83 15.22
CA LEU A 266 -16.79 0.45 14.56
C LEU A 266 -18.19 0.41 13.98
N THR A 267 -18.96 1.46 14.20
CA THR A 267 -20.38 1.42 13.89
C THR A 267 -20.85 2.61 13.08
N THR A 268 -21.99 2.43 12.45
CA THR A 268 -22.76 3.49 11.82
C THR A 268 -24.12 3.63 12.49
N ASN A 269 -24.81 4.76 12.23
CA ASN A 269 -26.13 5.08 12.81
C ASN A 269 -26.15 5.11 14.35
N ASN A 270 -25.06 5.55 14.98
CA ASN A 270 -24.85 5.55 16.43
C ASN A 270 -25.27 6.87 17.12
N GLY A 271 -26.03 7.72 16.43
CA GLY A 271 -26.45 9.05 16.92
C GLY A 271 -25.45 10.17 16.64
N ARG A 272 -24.21 9.86 16.23
CA ARG A 272 -23.24 10.84 15.71
C ARG A 272 -23.11 10.70 14.20
N VAL A 273 -22.76 9.52 13.72
CA VAL A 273 -22.69 9.23 12.27
C VAL A 273 -23.93 8.48 11.81
N SER A 274 -24.33 8.67 10.55
CA SER A 274 -25.44 7.93 9.94
C SER A 274 -25.10 7.46 8.54
N GLN A 275 -25.57 6.26 8.19
CA GLN A 275 -25.42 5.68 6.87
C GLN A 275 -26.72 4.99 6.45
N ALA A 276 -27.21 5.35 5.27
CA ALA A 276 -28.45 4.79 4.73
C ALA A 276 -28.28 3.38 4.13
N SER A 277 -27.04 2.98 3.83
CA SER A 277 -26.72 1.67 3.25
C SER A 277 -26.99 0.54 4.24
N LYS A 278 -27.48 -0.59 3.73
CA LYS A 278 -27.73 -1.82 4.50
C LYS A 278 -26.68 -2.91 4.25
N VAL A 279 -25.53 -2.52 3.71
CA VAL A 279 -24.38 -3.40 3.51
C VAL A 279 -23.26 -2.96 4.42
N ASP A 280 -22.36 -3.88 4.75
CA ASP A 280 -21.17 -3.58 5.55
C ASP A 280 -20.22 -2.60 4.86
N PHE A 281 -19.11 -2.26 5.54
CA PHE A 281 -18.04 -1.44 4.99
C PHE A 281 -17.33 -2.17 3.85
N LEU A 282 -17.84 -1.99 2.63
CA LEU A 282 -17.29 -2.59 1.41
C LEU A 282 -16.43 -1.59 0.66
N VAL A 283 -15.26 -2.03 0.24
CA VAL A 283 -14.34 -1.26 -0.63
C VAL A 283 -14.06 -2.03 -1.91
N GLY A 284 -13.72 -1.30 -2.97
CA GLY A 284 -13.42 -1.86 -4.28
C GLY A 284 -12.16 -2.72 -4.25
N LEU A 285 -12.23 -3.95 -4.77
CA LEU A 285 -11.11 -4.90 -4.75
C LEU A 285 -9.80 -4.37 -5.36
N ASN A 286 -9.92 -3.42 -6.31
CA ASN A 286 -8.82 -2.90 -7.12
C ASN A 286 -8.78 -1.36 -7.16
N GLY A 287 -9.50 -0.69 -6.26
CA GLY A 287 -9.34 0.74 -6.09
C GLY A 287 -10.49 1.43 -5.39
N ASP A 288 -10.12 2.33 -4.50
CA ASP A 288 -10.98 3.23 -3.74
C ASP A 288 -10.11 4.31 -3.09
N GLY A 289 -10.75 5.29 -2.45
CA GLY A 289 -10.09 6.21 -1.51
C GLY A 289 -10.51 5.90 -0.08
N LEU A 290 -9.57 5.97 0.85
CA LEU A 290 -9.78 5.76 2.28
C LEU A 290 -9.25 6.95 3.07
N ALA A 291 -9.87 7.24 4.20
CA ALA A 291 -9.32 8.22 5.14
C ALA A 291 -9.63 7.83 6.59
N LEU A 292 -8.69 8.14 7.48
CA LEU A 292 -8.88 8.20 8.91
C LEU A 292 -8.96 9.67 9.33
N CYS A 293 -10.00 10.05 10.06
CA CYS A 293 -10.18 11.41 10.58
C CYS A 293 -10.37 11.41 12.09
N ASP A 294 -10.07 12.54 12.73
CA ASP A 294 -10.13 12.69 14.19
C ASP A 294 -11.56 12.59 14.78
N GLY A 295 -12.58 12.66 13.92
CA GLY A 295 -13.99 12.53 14.27
C GLY A 295 -14.64 13.77 14.88
N THR A 296 -13.97 14.92 14.85
CA THR A 296 -14.54 16.22 15.24
C THR A 296 -15.55 16.72 14.22
N ASP A 297 -15.29 16.46 12.93
CA ASP A 297 -16.25 16.60 11.85
C ASP A 297 -16.75 15.22 11.43
N TYR A 298 -18.07 15.11 11.26
CA TYR A 298 -18.76 13.87 10.94
C TYR A 298 -20.00 14.10 10.08
N ASP A 299 -20.27 15.35 9.68
CA ASP A 299 -21.41 15.68 8.82
C ASP A 299 -21.05 15.37 7.36
N GLN A 300 -21.65 14.32 6.82
CA GLN A 300 -21.41 13.94 5.43
C GLN A 300 -22.21 14.79 4.44
N SER A 301 -23.17 15.60 4.90
CA SER A 301 -24.08 16.34 4.03
C SER A 301 -23.41 17.55 3.37
N ASP A 302 -22.42 18.15 4.03
CA ASP A 302 -21.51 19.16 3.51
C ASP A 302 -20.09 18.61 3.23
N GLY A 303 -19.84 17.36 3.64
CA GLY A 303 -18.59 16.65 3.41
C GLY A 303 -17.61 16.84 4.57
N ILE A 304 -16.65 15.94 4.70
CA ILE A 304 -15.75 15.93 5.87
C ILE A 304 -14.56 16.86 5.63
N ALA A 305 -14.34 17.82 6.51
CA ALA A 305 -13.25 18.78 6.43
C ALA A 305 -11.88 18.10 6.38
N ILE A 306 -11.08 18.44 5.37
CA ILE A 306 -9.73 17.92 5.16
C ILE A 306 -8.83 18.19 6.38
N SER A 307 -9.06 19.29 7.10
CA SER A 307 -8.31 19.62 8.31
C SER A 307 -8.45 18.61 9.45
N THR A 308 -9.44 17.71 9.40
CA THR A 308 -9.65 16.66 10.41
C THR A 308 -8.99 15.33 10.02
N VAL A 309 -8.45 15.23 8.79
CA VAL A 309 -7.83 14.01 8.27
C VAL A 309 -6.49 13.78 8.96
N ILE A 310 -6.33 12.58 9.49
CA ILE A 310 -5.10 12.08 10.10
C ILE A 310 -4.23 11.40 9.04
N ASP A 311 -4.87 10.62 8.17
CA ASP A 311 -4.23 9.90 7.07
C ASP A 311 -5.25 9.61 5.97
N ALA A 312 -4.79 9.56 4.72
CA ALA A 312 -5.62 9.20 3.57
C ALA A 312 -4.81 8.43 2.54
N VAL A 313 -5.46 7.44 1.94
CA VAL A 313 -4.85 6.57 0.94
C VAL A 313 -5.79 6.42 -0.23
N GLU A 314 -5.31 6.72 -1.43
CA GLU A 314 -5.93 6.29 -2.67
C GLU A 314 -5.19 5.07 -3.21
N TYR A 315 -5.91 4.05 -3.65
CA TYR A 315 -5.31 2.90 -4.31
C TYR A 315 -6.03 2.57 -5.61
N SER A 316 -5.28 2.01 -6.57
CA SER A 316 -5.85 1.37 -7.75
C SER A 316 -4.88 0.47 -8.49
N ALA A 317 -5.41 -0.65 -8.97
CA ALA A 317 -4.70 -1.52 -9.90
C ALA A 317 -4.47 -0.91 -11.28
N ASN A 318 -5.23 0.14 -11.64
CA ASN A 318 -5.15 0.78 -12.95
C ASN A 318 -4.06 1.88 -12.96
N PRO A 319 -3.02 1.76 -13.80
CA PRO A 319 -2.00 2.82 -13.93
C PRO A 319 -2.55 4.09 -14.58
N ASP A 320 -3.69 4.03 -15.28
CA ASP A 320 -4.32 5.17 -15.95
C ASP A 320 -5.51 5.71 -15.15
N LYS A 321 -5.58 5.44 -13.83
CA LYS A 321 -6.64 5.96 -12.98
C LYS A 321 -6.60 7.50 -12.96
N ILE A 322 -7.78 8.09 -12.93
CA ILE A 322 -7.95 9.52 -12.65
C ILE A 322 -8.00 9.67 -11.12
N LYS A 323 -7.21 10.62 -10.59
CA LYS A 323 -7.16 10.94 -9.16
C LYS A 323 -8.52 11.38 -8.64
N GLU A 324 -8.92 10.89 -7.47
CA GLU A 324 -10.20 11.21 -6.83
C GLU A 324 -10.06 11.68 -5.38
N VAL A 325 -8.90 11.46 -4.76
CA VAL A 325 -8.54 12.02 -3.44
C VAL A 325 -7.72 13.31 -3.63
N PRO A 326 -7.96 14.38 -2.86
CA PRO A 326 -7.22 15.65 -2.98
C PRO A 326 -5.70 15.48 -2.86
N PHE A 327 -4.94 16.23 -3.67
CA PHE A 327 -3.48 16.12 -3.72
C PHE A 327 -2.77 16.47 -2.41
N ILE A 328 -3.40 17.29 -1.57
CA ILE A 328 -2.85 17.66 -0.26
C ILE A 328 -2.84 16.48 0.73
N LEU A 329 -3.75 15.51 0.51
CA LEU A 329 -3.89 14.32 1.33
C LEU A 329 -3.14 13.13 0.76
N ASP A 330 -3.22 12.94 -0.56
CA ASP A 330 -2.47 11.92 -1.27
C ASP A 330 -2.14 12.42 -2.68
N ALA A 331 -0.86 12.48 -3.03
CA ALA A 331 -0.39 12.98 -4.30
C ALA A 331 -0.63 12.00 -5.46
N SER A 332 -0.78 10.70 -5.17
CA SER A 332 -0.92 9.64 -6.19
C SER A 332 -1.84 8.52 -5.70
N TRP A 333 -1.62 7.28 -6.15
CA TRP A 333 -2.33 6.11 -5.65
C TRP A 333 -1.41 4.89 -5.59
N ALA A 334 -1.64 4.03 -4.59
CA ALA A 334 -0.96 2.75 -4.43
C ALA A 334 -1.51 1.67 -5.37
N GLY A 335 -0.80 0.55 -5.47
CA GLY A 335 -1.38 -0.73 -5.89
C GLY A 335 -1.51 -0.97 -7.38
N VAL A 336 -0.77 -0.24 -8.23
CA VAL A 336 -0.66 -0.55 -9.66
C VAL A 336 -0.16 -1.99 -9.84
N GLY A 337 -0.98 -2.83 -10.47
CA GLY A 337 -0.72 -4.27 -10.62
C GLY A 337 -1.39 -5.18 -9.59
N LEU A 338 -2.11 -4.65 -8.60
CA LEU A 338 -2.88 -5.45 -7.64
C LEU A 338 -3.94 -6.29 -8.35
N GLN A 339 -3.93 -7.61 -8.12
CA GLN A 339 -4.80 -8.55 -8.80
C GLN A 339 -6.01 -8.92 -7.92
N ARG A 340 -7.20 -9.03 -8.53
CA ARG A 340 -8.38 -9.54 -7.82
C ARG A 340 -8.19 -11.00 -7.48
N TYR A 341 -8.62 -11.39 -6.29
CA TYR A 341 -8.59 -12.75 -5.79
C TYR A 341 -7.17 -13.35 -5.86
N SER A 342 -6.16 -12.55 -5.53
CA SER A 342 -4.76 -12.99 -5.53
C SER A 342 -4.24 -13.32 -4.14
N GLY A 343 -4.92 -12.86 -3.09
CA GLY A 343 -4.41 -12.90 -1.72
C GLY A 343 -3.27 -11.91 -1.48
N GLN A 344 -3.03 -10.97 -2.40
CA GLN A 344 -2.06 -9.90 -2.20
C GLN A 344 -2.62 -8.80 -1.31
N SER A 345 -1.75 -8.04 -0.68
CA SER A 345 -2.12 -6.89 0.13
C SER A 345 -1.30 -5.66 -0.25
N LEU A 346 -1.82 -4.47 0.05
CA LEU A 346 -1.05 -3.23 -0.03
C LEU A 346 -0.57 -2.91 1.38
N GLU A 347 0.73 -2.84 1.58
CA GLU A 347 1.31 -2.48 2.87
C GLU A 347 2.26 -1.30 2.67
N ARG A 348 2.33 -0.40 3.67
CA ARG A 348 3.35 0.64 3.69
C ARG A 348 4.74 -0.01 3.61
N ILE A 349 5.70 0.65 2.97
CA ILE A 349 7.07 0.13 2.82
C ILE A 349 7.79 -0.06 4.15
N ARG A 350 7.38 0.71 5.17
CA ARG A 350 7.76 0.56 6.57
C ARG A 350 6.56 0.95 7.44
N PRO A 351 6.49 0.45 8.69
CA PRO A 351 5.38 0.76 9.58
C PRO A 351 5.17 2.28 9.76
N GLY A 352 4.00 2.77 9.39
CA GLY A 352 3.61 4.18 9.52
C GLY A 352 4.38 5.16 8.63
N PHE A 353 5.12 4.66 7.64
CA PHE A 353 5.87 5.49 6.71
C PHE A 353 4.94 6.24 5.76
N ASP A 354 4.91 7.57 5.83
CA ASP A 354 3.90 8.37 5.12
C ASP A 354 4.42 9.68 4.54
N THR A 355 4.36 9.81 3.21
CA THR A 355 4.76 11.03 2.47
C THR A 355 3.58 11.76 1.84
N ASN A 356 2.34 11.37 2.21
CA ASN A 356 1.13 11.76 1.50
C ASN A 356 1.23 11.42 0.00
N ASN A 357 1.86 10.29 -0.35
CA ASN A 357 1.96 9.84 -1.74
C ASN A 357 1.97 8.32 -1.79
N SER A 358 0.79 7.74 -1.97
CA SER A 358 0.59 6.30 -1.88
C SER A 358 1.38 5.48 -2.90
N ALA A 359 1.79 6.07 -4.03
CA ALA A 359 2.64 5.38 -5.01
C ALA A 359 4.08 5.15 -4.52
N VAL A 360 4.52 5.95 -3.54
CA VAL A 360 5.84 5.85 -2.89
C VAL A 360 5.72 5.12 -1.56
N ASP A 361 4.61 5.32 -0.87
CA ASP A 361 4.44 4.85 0.51
C ASP A 361 4.10 3.36 0.60
N PHE A 362 3.51 2.76 -0.44
CA PHE A 362 3.00 1.39 -0.41
C PHE A 362 3.65 0.45 -1.44
N VAL A 363 3.79 -0.81 -1.04
CA VAL A 363 4.17 -1.94 -1.88
C VAL A 363 3.08 -3.01 -1.90
N ILE A 364 3.06 -3.81 -2.96
CA ILE A 364 2.22 -5.01 -3.02
C ILE A 364 2.99 -6.17 -2.39
N ILE A 365 2.48 -6.69 -1.28
CA ILE A 365 3.01 -7.90 -0.62
C ILE A 365 2.26 -9.15 -1.08
N PRO A 366 2.91 -10.34 -1.10
CA PRO A 366 2.32 -11.55 -1.65
C PRO A 366 1.22 -12.18 -0.77
N ALA A 367 1.15 -11.81 0.51
CA ALA A 367 0.17 -12.29 1.46
C ALA A 367 -0.08 -11.20 2.52
N PRO A 368 -1.30 -11.05 3.04
CA PRO A 368 -1.59 -10.09 4.10
C PRO A 368 -0.94 -10.44 5.44
N THR A 369 -0.69 -9.42 6.26
CA THR A 369 0.07 -9.53 7.52
C THR A 369 -0.68 -8.91 8.71
N PRO A 370 -1.92 -9.34 9.03
CA PRO A 370 -2.69 -8.70 10.10
C PRO A 370 -1.97 -8.79 11.45
N GLY A 371 -1.62 -7.63 12.00
CA GLY A 371 -0.98 -7.43 13.30
C GLY A 371 0.54 -7.40 13.30
N TYR A 372 1.20 -7.40 12.13
CA TYR A 372 2.66 -7.32 12.01
C TYR A 372 3.09 -6.82 10.63
N HIS A 373 4.32 -6.36 10.49
CA HIS A 373 4.80 -5.86 9.20
C HIS A 373 5.53 -6.91 8.37
N HIS A 374 5.41 -6.89 7.05
CA HIS A 374 6.18 -7.79 6.20
C HIS A 374 7.70 -7.67 6.47
N GLY A 375 8.38 -8.82 6.51
CA GLY A 375 9.83 -8.88 6.77
C GLY A 375 10.23 -8.85 8.25
N GLN A 376 9.27 -8.85 9.19
CA GLN A 376 9.52 -9.07 10.62
C GLN A 376 9.52 -10.55 11.03
#